data_AF-A0A7I7RBG2-F1
#
_entry.id   AF-A0A7I7RBG2-F1
#
_cell.length_a   1.000
_cell.length_b   1.000
_cell.length_c   1.000
_cell.angle_alpha   90.00
_cell.angle_beta   90.00
_cell.angle_gamma   90.00
#
_symmetry.space_group_name_H-M   'P 1'
#
loop_
_entity.id
_entity.type
_entity.pdbx_description
1 polymer ?
#
loop_
_entity_poly.entity_id
_entity_poly.type
_entity_poly.pdbx_seq_one_letter_code
_entity_poly.pdbx_strand_id
1 'polypeptide(L)'
;MLFDAICRQHGIDHILTQPRSPTTTGKIERFHRTLRLEFLSGHAPFADLKSAQQALEEWVAFYNTARPHQALQMATPASRFSADPAAAAATAPMPPVEGCSQERTGSHWVSRRVTTNGVVCVSWQQVSLGRHYSGSRCDVHVDGQLLRFYIGDVLVKTAARNSTGEVRNKRALRTSTEP
;
A
#
# COMPACT_ATOMS: atom_id res chain seq x y z
N MET A 1 -5.16 2.73 10.90
CA MET A 1 -4.00 3.06 10.04
C MET A 1 -4.51 3.48 8.65
N LEU A 2 -3.68 4.04 7.76
CA LEU A 2 -4.10 4.38 6.37
C LEU A 2 -4.74 3.19 5.65
N PHE A 3 -4.14 2.01 5.80
CA PHE A 3 -4.65 0.77 5.22
C PHE A 3 -6.09 0.48 5.66
N ASP A 4 -6.39 0.52 6.96
CA ASP A 4 -7.75 0.29 7.47
C ASP A 4 -8.76 1.34 6.99
N ALA A 5 -8.31 2.56 6.68
CA ALA A 5 -9.17 3.61 6.16
C ALA A 5 -9.50 3.36 4.67
N ILE A 6 -8.51 2.93 3.88
CA ILE A 6 -8.70 2.53 2.48
C ILE A 6 -9.63 1.31 2.42
N CYS A 7 -9.38 0.27 3.23
CA CYS A 7 -10.27 -0.90 3.30
C CYS A 7 -11.72 -0.50 3.58
N ARG A 8 -11.96 0.36 4.59
CA ARG A 8 -13.30 0.87 4.90
C ARG A 8 -13.93 1.67 3.76
N GLN A 9 -13.16 2.51 3.07
CA GLN A 9 -13.65 3.27 1.91
C GLN A 9 -14.14 2.35 0.78
N HIS A 10 -13.51 1.19 0.63
CA HIS A 10 -13.88 0.19 -0.37
C HIS A 10 -14.84 -0.90 0.16
N GLY A 11 -15.39 -0.74 1.36
CA GLY A 11 -16.28 -1.75 1.96
C GLY A 11 -15.58 -3.08 2.25
N ILE A 12 -14.25 -3.08 2.40
CA ILE A 12 -13.44 -4.25 2.72
C ILE A 12 -13.32 -4.36 4.23
N ASP A 13 -13.83 -5.45 4.79
CA ASP A 13 -13.64 -5.79 6.20
C ASP A 13 -12.26 -6.43 6.40
N HIS A 14 -11.41 -5.76 7.19
CA HIS A 14 -10.08 -6.26 7.52
C HIS A 14 -10.15 -7.26 8.69
N ILE A 15 -9.94 -8.54 8.40
CA ILE A 15 -9.92 -9.60 9.41
C ILE A 15 -8.50 -9.73 9.96
N LEU A 16 -8.32 -9.38 11.23
CA LEU A 16 -7.05 -9.52 11.95
C LEU A 16 -6.96 -10.86 12.66
N THR A 17 -5.76 -11.44 12.65
CA THR A 17 -5.46 -12.63 13.47
C THR A 17 -5.38 -12.22 14.95
N GLN A 18 -5.94 -13.06 15.82
CA GLN A 18 -5.88 -12.78 17.25
C GLN A 18 -4.44 -12.91 17.79
N PRO A 19 -4.02 -12.06 18.74
CA PRO A 19 -2.73 -12.20 19.39
C PRO A 19 -2.54 -13.61 19.95
N ARG A 20 -1.34 -14.19 19.76
CA ARG A 20 -0.97 -15.53 20.26
C ARG A 20 -1.84 -16.69 19.72
N SER A 21 -2.36 -16.56 18.50
CA SER A 21 -3.17 -17.60 17.84
C SER A 21 -2.44 -18.25 16.65
N PRO A 22 -1.41 -19.08 16.89
CA PRO A 22 -0.53 -19.64 15.85
C PRO A 22 -1.25 -20.55 14.85
N THR A 23 -2.45 -21.03 15.18
CA THR A 23 -3.22 -21.95 14.32
C THR A 23 -3.96 -21.26 13.18
N THR A 24 -4.12 -19.94 13.22
CA THR A 24 -4.91 -19.19 12.23
C THR A 24 -4.17 -18.95 10.90
N THR A 25 -2.84 -18.96 10.92
CA THR A 25 -1.98 -18.62 9.76
C THR A 25 -1.43 -19.85 9.02
N GLY A 26 -1.81 -21.08 9.41
CA GLY A 26 -1.22 -22.30 8.87
C GLY A 26 -1.34 -22.46 7.34
N LYS A 27 -2.41 -21.92 6.72
CA LYS A 27 -2.57 -21.95 5.25
C LYS A 27 -1.51 -21.10 4.55
N ILE A 28 -1.32 -19.85 5.00
CA ILE A 28 -0.35 -18.93 4.40
C ILE A 28 1.09 -19.37 4.69
N GLU A 29 1.34 -19.91 5.89
CA GLU A 29 2.63 -20.48 6.25
C GLU A 29 2.99 -21.67 5.37
N ARG A 30 2.03 -22.60 5.15
CA ARG A 30 2.23 -23.72 4.23
C ARG A 30 2.49 -23.25 2.81
N PHE A 31 1.76 -22.25 2.33
CA PHE A 31 2.01 -21.63 1.03
C PHE A 31 3.41 -21.06 0.93
N HIS A 32 3.85 -20.23 1.88
CA HIS A 32 5.20 -19.65 1.88
C HIS A 32 6.30 -20.72 1.96
N ARG A 33 6.08 -21.80 2.71
CA ARG A 33 7.01 -22.92 2.75
C ARG A 33 7.12 -23.59 1.38
N THR A 34 5.99 -23.85 0.72
CA THR A 34 5.96 -24.46 -0.62
C THR A 34 6.62 -23.55 -1.65
N LEU A 35 6.32 -22.25 -1.65
CA LEU A 35 6.97 -21.26 -2.50
C LEU A 35 8.48 -21.29 -2.33
N ARG A 36 8.98 -21.28 -1.09
CA ARG A 36 10.42 -21.34 -0.85
C ARG A 36 11.05 -22.61 -1.40
N LEU A 37 10.45 -23.77 -1.12
CA LEU A 37 11.01 -25.06 -1.51
C LEU A 37 10.95 -25.32 -3.02
N GLU A 38 9.83 -25.00 -3.65
CA GLU A 38 9.57 -25.35 -5.06
C GLU A 38 10.03 -24.26 -6.04
N PHE A 39 9.95 -22.99 -5.65
CA PHE A 39 10.34 -21.87 -6.50
C PHE A 39 11.75 -21.37 -6.11
N LEU A 40 11.93 -20.85 -4.89
CA LEU A 40 13.16 -20.14 -4.56
C LEU A 40 14.40 -21.04 -4.42
N SER A 41 14.25 -22.25 -3.90
CA SER A 41 15.39 -23.16 -3.71
C SER A 41 15.91 -23.78 -5.02
N GLY A 42 15.11 -23.80 -6.09
CA GLY A 42 15.47 -24.39 -7.38
C GLY A 42 16.00 -23.39 -8.41
N HIS A 43 15.81 -22.09 -8.20
CA HIS A 43 16.21 -21.07 -9.17
C HIS A 43 17.60 -20.49 -8.88
N ALA A 44 18.42 -20.37 -9.92
CA ALA A 44 19.59 -19.50 -9.89
C ALA A 44 19.15 -18.03 -9.69
N PRO A 45 20.02 -17.14 -9.17
CA PRO A 45 19.71 -15.72 -9.05
C PRO A 45 19.20 -15.15 -10.38
N PHE A 46 18.07 -14.46 -10.35
CA PHE A 46 17.52 -13.80 -11.53
C PHE A 46 18.38 -12.62 -11.95
N ALA A 47 18.53 -12.41 -13.26
CA ALA A 47 19.33 -11.31 -13.81
C ALA A 47 18.69 -9.93 -13.56
N ASP A 48 17.36 -9.87 -13.53
CA ASP A 48 16.58 -8.65 -13.37
C ASP A 48 15.20 -8.93 -12.74
N LEU A 49 14.55 -7.87 -12.25
CA LEU A 49 13.25 -7.97 -11.56
C LEU A 49 12.11 -8.40 -12.48
N LYS A 50 12.16 -8.06 -13.78
CA LYS A 50 11.09 -8.41 -14.73
C LYS A 50 11.10 -9.92 -14.98
N SER A 51 12.29 -10.50 -15.15
CA SER A 51 12.47 -11.93 -15.27
C SER A 51 11.99 -12.68 -14.01
N ALA A 52 12.29 -12.16 -12.82
CA ALA A 52 11.81 -12.73 -11.56
C ALA A 52 10.28 -12.67 -11.44
N GLN A 53 9.67 -11.54 -11.85
CA GLN A 53 8.22 -11.36 -11.84
C GLN A 53 7.52 -12.36 -12.76
N GLN A 54 8.01 -12.52 -14.00
CA GLN A 54 7.43 -13.47 -14.96
C GLN A 54 7.52 -14.92 -14.45
N ALA A 55 8.69 -15.32 -13.93
CA ALA A 55 8.86 -16.66 -13.38
C ALA A 55 7.93 -16.92 -12.18
N LEU A 56 7.73 -15.91 -11.33
CA LEU A 56 6.81 -16.00 -10.19
C LEU A 56 5.36 -16.12 -10.67
N GLU A 57 4.95 -15.35 -11.67
CA GLU A 57 3.60 -15.42 -12.27
C GLU A 57 3.32 -16.80 -12.86
N GLU A 58 4.25 -17.36 -13.62
CA GLU A 58 4.16 -18.72 -14.17
C GLU A 58 4.04 -19.77 -13.06
N TRP A 59 4.85 -19.66 -12.00
CA TRP A 59 4.78 -20.56 -10.85
C TRP A 59 3.45 -20.45 -10.09
N VAL A 60 2.93 -19.23 -9.89
CA VAL A 60 1.62 -19.00 -9.25
C VAL A 60 0.49 -19.58 -10.09
N ALA A 61 0.55 -19.43 -11.41
CA ALA A 61 -0.42 -20.05 -12.32
C ALA A 61 -0.41 -21.57 -12.17
N PHE A 62 0.77 -22.20 -12.24
CA PHE A 62 0.93 -23.63 -12.01
C PHE A 62 0.40 -24.08 -10.65
N TYR A 63 0.74 -23.36 -9.57
CA TYR A 63 0.30 -23.67 -8.21
C TYR A 63 -1.24 -23.71 -8.10
N ASN A 64 -1.92 -22.76 -8.75
CA ASN A 64 -3.37 -22.63 -8.64
C ASN A 64 -4.14 -23.57 -9.57
N THR A 65 -3.61 -23.88 -10.76
CA THR A 65 -4.38 -24.56 -11.82
C THR A 65 -3.93 -25.97 -12.14
N ALA A 66 -2.69 -26.35 -11.81
CA ALA A 66 -2.12 -27.64 -12.21
C ALA A 66 -1.51 -28.45 -11.06
N ARG A 67 -0.96 -27.80 -10.03
CA ARG A 67 -0.34 -28.48 -8.89
C ARG A 67 -1.39 -29.26 -8.10
N PRO A 68 -1.20 -30.58 -7.85
CA PRO A 68 -2.13 -31.35 -7.03
C PRO A 68 -1.93 -31.09 -5.53
N HIS A 69 -3.03 -30.96 -4.78
CA HIS A 69 -2.99 -30.73 -3.33
C HIS A 69 -3.69 -31.86 -2.58
N GLN A 70 -2.96 -32.57 -1.73
CA GLN A 70 -3.50 -33.67 -0.93
C GLN A 70 -4.68 -33.25 -0.03
N ALA A 71 -4.63 -32.04 0.54
CA ALA A 71 -5.73 -31.48 1.33
C ALA A 71 -7.03 -31.26 0.52
N LEU A 72 -6.92 -31.26 -0.81
CA LEU A 72 -8.03 -31.11 -1.75
C LEU A 72 -8.30 -32.42 -2.53
N GLN A 73 -7.94 -33.59 -1.97
CA GLN A 73 -8.10 -34.89 -2.66
C GLN A 73 -7.40 -34.92 -4.04
N MET A 74 -6.20 -34.32 -4.12
CA MET A 74 -5.43 -34.18 -5.36
C MET A 74 -6.05 -33.22 -6.40
N ALA A 75 -7.12 -32.50 -6.06
CA ALA A 75 -7.61 -31.40 -6.87
C ALA A 75 -6.73 -30.13 -6.74
N THR A 76 -6.96 -29.17 -7.63
CA THR A 76 -6.21 -27.90 -7.68
C THR A 76 -6.97 -26.80 -6.93
N PRO A 77 -6.29 -25.78 -6.39
CA PRO A 77 -6.96 -24.68 -5.69
C PRO A 77 -8.06 -24.01 -6.54
N ALA A 78 -7.80 -23.76 -7.82
CA ALA A 78 -8.77 -23.13 -8.72
C ALA A 78 -10.07 -23.92 -8.87
N SER A 79 -10.03 -25.26 -8.77
CA SER A 79 -11.24 -26.10 -8.85
C SER A 79 -12.24 -25.86 -7.71
N ARG A 80 -11.78 -25.34 -6.57
CA ARG A 80 -12.63 -25.00 -5.41
C ARG A 80 -13.16 -23.57 -5.46
N PHE A 81 -12.45 -22.68 -6.13
CA PHE A 81 -12.79 -21.27 -6.26
C PHE A 81 -13.19 -20.97 -7.70
N SER A 82 -14.28 -21.57 -8.16
CA SER A 82 -14.94 -21.12 -9.38
C SER A 82 -15.69 -19.83 -9.04
N ALA A 83 -15.33 -18.73 -9.67
CA ALA A 83 -16.09 -17.50 -9.55
C ALA A 83 -17.50 -17.79 -10.07
N ASP A 84 -18.50 -17.67 -9.21
CA ASP A 84 -19.88 -17.56 -9.69
C ASP A 84 -19.92 -16.26 -10.53
N PRO A 85 -20.24 -16.32 -11.85
CA PRO A 85 -20.30 -15.13 -12.67
C PRO A 85 -21.27 -14.08 -12.11
N ALA A 86 -22.27 -14.50 -11.33
CA ALA A 86 -23.17 -13.58 -10.63
C ALA A 86 -22.48 -12.81 -9.47
N ALA A 87 -21.53 -13.45 -8.77
CA ALA A 87 -20.75 -12.80 -7.70
C ALA A 87 -19.64 -11.89 -8.27
N ALA A 88 -19.08 -12.25 -9.43
CA ALA A 88 -18.11 -11.41 -10.13
C ALA A 88 -18.76 -10.09 -10.63
N ALA A 89 -20.01 -10.14 -11.08
CA ALA A 89 -20.77 -8.95 -11.47
C ALA A 89 -21.17 -8.05 -10.28
N ALA A 90 -21.33 -8.63 -9.08
CA ALA A 90 -21.61 -7.89 -7.84
C ALA A 90 -20.38 -7.20 -7.24
N THR A 91 -19.18 -7.59 -7.67
CA THR A 91 -17.95 -6.87 -7.32
C THR A 91 -17.83 -5.70 -8.27
N ALA A 92 -18.37 -4.54 -7.88
CA ALA A 92 -18.15 -3.30 -8.62
C ALA A 92 -16.65 -3.19 -8.93
N PRO A 93 -16.24 -2.89 -10.18
CA PRO A 93 -14.83 -2.65 -10.48
C PRO A 93 -14.37 -1.63 -9.46
N MET A 94 -13.32 -1.97 -8.69
CA MET A 94 -12.68 -1.00 -7.82
C MET A 94 -12.51 0.25 -8.67
N PRO A 95 -13.03 1.42 -8.23
CA PRO A 95 -12.65 2.64 -8.92
C PRO A 95 -11.13 2.62 -8.97
N PRO A 96 -10.51 3.06 -10.09
CA PRO A 96 -9.07 3.29 -10.10
C PRO A 96 -8.74 3.98 -8.78
N VAL A 97 -7.66 3.58 -8.13
CA VAL A 97 -7.12 4.38 -7.02
C VAL A 97 -6.69 5.69 -7.68
N GLU A 98 -7.66 6.55 -7.94
CA GLU A 98 -7.49 7.91 -8.39
C GLU A 98 -6.71 8.51 -7.24
N GLY A 99 -5.39 8.63 -7.47
CA GLY A 99 -4.54 9.41 -6.61
C GLY A 99 -5.27 10.71 -6.42
N CYS A 100 -5.80 10.90 -5.22
CA CYS A 100 -6.87 11.85 -4.99
C CYS A 100 -6.40 13.21 -5.50
N SER A 101 -6.88 13.62 -6.68
CA SER A 101 -6.73 14.97 -7.20
C SER A 101 -7.70 15.86 -6.43
N GLN A 102 -7.70 15.72 -5.10
CA GLN A 102 -8.28 16.68 -4.19
C GLN A 102 -7.55 17.98 -4.48
N GLU A 103 -8.27 18.97 -4.98
CA GLU A 103 -7.81 20.35 -5.04
C GLU A 103 -7.13 20.65 -3.71
N ARG A 104 -5.80 20.83 -3.73
CA ARG A 104 -4.97 21.04 -2.54
C ARG A 104 -5.11 22.46 -2.01
N THR A 105 -6.33 22.93 -2.01
CA THR A 105 -6.73 24.31 -1.81
C THR A 105 -7.71 24.31 -0.65
N GLY A 106 -7.17 24.21 0.57
CA GLY A 106 -7.96 24.16 1.80
C GLY A 106 -7.14 24.52 3.02
N SER A 107 -7.82 24.86 4.11
CA SER A 107 -7.21 25.14 5.43
C SER A 107 -6.46 23.94 6.03
N HIS A 108 -6.70 22.74 5.50
CA HIS A 108 -6.11 21.48 5.95
C HIS A 108 -4.84 21.08 5.18
N TRP A 109 -4.41 21.88 4.19
CA TRP A 109 -3.22 21.59 3.38
C TRP A 109 -2.04 22.49 3.75
N VAL A 110 -0.89 21.86 4.01
CA VAL A 110 0.37 22.55 4.37
C VAL A 110 1.50 22.09 3.45
N SER A 111 2.07 23.00 2.66
CA SER A 111 3.28 22.69 1.90
C SER A 111 4.54 22.87 2.76
N ARG A 112 5.44 21.86 2.75
CA ARG A 112 6.78 21.91 3.36
C ARG A 112 7.82 21.39 2.38
N ARG A 113 9.05 21.89 2.50
CA ARG A 113 10.19 21.35 1.75
C ARG A 113 10.82 20.22 2.54
N VAL A 114 11.12 19.11 1.87
CA VAL A 114 11.86 18.00 2.48
C VAL A 114 13.32 18.45 2.67
N THR A 115 13.83 18.32 3.90
CA THR A 115 15.24 18.63 4.19
C THR A 115 16.19 17.67 3.47
N THR A 116 17.48 18.01 3.41
CA THR A 116 18.52 17.16 2.80
C THR A 116 18.58 15.75 3.40
N ASN A 117 18.19 15.61 4.67
CA ASN A 117 18.13 14.33 5.37
C ASN A 117 16.82 13.55 5.12
N GLY A 118 15.92 14.03 4.26
CA GLY A 118 14.66 13.36 3.94
C GLY A 118 13.56 13.56 4.98
N VAL A 119 13.70 14.53 5.89
CA VAL A 119 12.76 14.78 6.99
C VAL A 119 11.91 16.02 6.72
N VAL A 120 10.62 15.94 7.03
CA VAL A 120 9.67 17.05 7.04
C VAL A 120 9.17 17.28 8.46
N CYS A 121 9.08 18.54 8.88
CA CYS A 121 8.53 18.92 10.17
C CYS A 121 7.17 19.61 10.00
N VAL A 122 6.14 19.09 10.69
CA VAL A 122 4.77 19.61 10.71
C VAL A 122 4.28 19.61 12.15
N SER A 123 3.82 20.76 12.66
CA SER A 123 3.31 20.87 14.05
C SER A 123 4.27 20.33 15.12
N TRP A 124 5.56 20.64 14.99
CA TRP A 124 6.64 20.14 15.85
C TRP A 124 6.88 18.62 15.79
N GLN A 125 6.17 17.91 14.93
CA GLN A 125 6.38 16.50 14.64
C GLN A 125 7.29 16.34 13.42
N GLN A 126 8.38 15.60 13.60
CA GLN A 126 9.29 15.24 12.50
C GLN A 126 8.86 13.91 11.89
N VAL A 127 8.75 13.87 10.56
CA VAL A 127 8.41 12.66 9.81
C VAL A 127 9.44 12.47 8.70
N SER A 128 10.11 11.31 8.71
CA SER A 128 11.02 10.91 7.64
C SER A 128 10.24 10.37 6.44
N LEU A 129 10.43 11.00 5.28
CA LEU A 129 9.90 10.57 3.98
C LEU A 129 10.95 9.79 3.17
N GLY A 130 12.22 9.86 3.57
CA GLY A 130 13.34 9.22 2.90
C GLY A 130 14.21 10.21 2.13
N ARG A 131 15.52 9.93 2.08
CA ARG A 131 16.53 10.84 1.50
C ARG A 131 16.36 11.06 0.00
N HIS A 132 15.79 10.09 -0.73
CA HIS A 132 15.53 10.21 -2.17
C HIS A 132 14.53 11.32 -2.54
N TYR A 133 13.74 11.78 -1.57
CA TYR A 133 12.82 12.90 -1.72
C TYR A 133 13.41 14.23 -1.22
N SER A 134 14.71 14.30 -0.94
CA SER A 134 15.36 15.51 -0.45
C SER A 134 15.17 16.68 -1.42
N GLY A 135 14.78 17.84 -0.90
CA GLY A 135 14.59 19.05 -1.71
C GLY A 135 13.25 19.14 -2.42
N SER A 136 12.50 18.04 -2.53
CA SER A 136 11.15 18.02 -3.10
C SER A 136 10.16 18.83 -2.25
N ARG A 137 9.13 19.38 -2.91
CA ARG A 137 7.97 19.98 -2.24
C ARG A 137 7.03 18.86 -1.81
N CYS A 138 6.73 18.81 -0.52
CA CYS A 138 5.80 17.88 0.08
C CYS A 138 4.55 18.64 0.53
N ASP A 139 3.39 18.24 0.04
CA ASP A 139 2.10 18.74 0.52
C ASP A 139 1.58 17.81 1.61
N VAL A 140 1.20 18.39 2.74
CA VAL A 140 0.74 17.64 3.91
C VAL A 140 -0.73 17.94 4.13
N HIS A 141 -1.56 16.92 4.03
CA HIS A 141 -2.96 16.98 4.40
C HIS A 141 -3.14 16.62 5.88
N VAL A 142 -3.75 17.53 6.63
CA VAL A 142 -4.03 17.40 8.06
C VAL A 142 -5.48 16.96 8.25
N ASP A 143 -5.68 15.66 8.42
CA ASP A 143 -6.99 15.04 8.61
C ASP A 143 -7.16 14.62 10.07
N GLY A 144 -7.61 15.54 10.92
CA GLY A 144 -7.85 15.30 12.34
C GLY A 144 -6.63 14.72 13.07
N GLN A 145 -6.60 13.39 13.18
CA GLN A 145 -5.57 12.57 13.83
C GLN A 145 -4.46 12.05 12.90
N LEU A 146 -4.53 12.31 11.59
CA LEU A 146 -3.57 11.81 10.60
C LEU A 146 -2.93 12.97 9.81
N LEU A 147 -1.64 12.81 9.51
CA LEU A 147 -0.87 13.63 8.59
C LEU A 147 -0.54 12.78 7.37
N ARG A 148 -1.06 13.16 6.20
CA ARG A 148 -0.78 12.48 4.92
C ARG A 148 0.17 13.34 4.09
N PHE A 149 1.31 12.79 3.69
CA PHE A 149 2.41 13.48 3.01
C PHE A 149 2.43 13.09 1.53
N TYR A 150 2.23 14.06 0.65
CA TYR A 150 2.17 13.90 -0.80
C TYR A 150 3.36 14.59 -1.48
N ILE A 151 3.91 14.00 -2.54
CA ILE A 151 4.92 14.60 -3.42
C ILE A 151 4.42 14.47 -4.87
N GLY A 152 4.18 15.60 -5.55
CA GLY A 152 3.33 15.57 -6.74
C GLY A 152 1.98 14.94 -6.36
N ASP A 153 1.39 14.09 -7.20
CA ASP A 153 0.11 13.40 -6.92
C ASP A 153 0.25 12.09 -6.11
N VAL A 154 1.47 11.72 -5.72
CA VAL A 154 1.74 10.46 -5.03
C VAL A 154 1.72 10.66 -3.51
N LEU A 155 0.91 9.88 -2.81
CA LEU A 155 0.95 9.78 -1.34
C LEU A 155 2.19 8.97 -0.92
N VAL A 156 3.15 9.64 -0.30
CA VAL A 156 4.44 9.05 0.10
C VAL A 156 4.35 8.41 1.49
N LYS A 157 3.64 9.06 2.44
CA LYS A 157 3.56 8.55 3.81
C LYS A 157 2.32 9.04 4.55
N THR A 158 1.83 8.23 5.49
CA THR A 158 0.85 8.68 6.50
C THR A 158 1.45 8.50 7.89
N ALA A 159 1.34 9.52 8.73
CA ALA A 159 1.77 9.50 10.12
C ALA A 159 0.60 9.87 11.04
N ALA A 160 0.53 9.24 12.21
CA ALA A 160 -0.38 9.67 13.26
C ALA A 160 0.08 11.03 13.81
N ARG A 161 -0.87 11.96 13.95
CA ARG A 161 -0.63 13.27 14.52
C ARG A 161 -0.54 13.14 16.04
N ASN A 162 0.59 13.50 16.62
CA ASN A 162 0.83 13.42 18.06
C ASN A 162 0.50 14.72 18.81
N SER A 163 0.12 15.77 18.09
CA SER A 163 -0.16 17.11 18.65
C SER A 163 -1.49 17.64 18.13
N THR A 164 -2.41 17.96 19.04
CA THR A 164 -3.73 18.55 18.73
C THR A 164 -3.67 20.06 18.45
N GLY A 165 -2.50 20.71 18.62
CA GLY A 165 -2.34 22.15 18.44
C GLY A 165 -2.56 22.60 17.00
N GLU A 166 -3.11 23.81 16.82
CA GLU A 166 -3.46 24.38 15.52
C GLU A 166 -2.25 24.40 14.57
N VAL A 167 -2.42 23.81 13.37
CA VAL A 167 -1.32 23.73 12.41
C VAL A 167 -1.16 25.07 11.75
N ARG A 168 -0.04 25.75 12.02
CA ARG A 168 0.24 27.08 11.49
C ARG A 168 0.33 27.03 9.96
N ASN A 169 -0.73 27.48 9.29
CA ASN A 169 -0.81 27.59 7.83
C ASN A 169 0.14 28.68 7.33
N LYS A 170 1.34 28.29 6.88
CA LYS A 170 2.15 29.18 6.05
C LYS A 170 1.72 28.98 4.61
N ARG A 171 0.74 29.76 4.14
CA ARG A 171 0.40 29.87 2.71
C ARG A 171 1.66 30.34 1.98
N ALA A 172 2.19 29.50 1.10
CA ALA A 172 3.17 29.93 0.11
C ALA A 172 2.42 30.64 -1.03
N LEU A 173 1.98 31.88 -0.77
CA LEU A 173 1.65 32.81 -1.85
C LEU A 173 2.94 33.55 -2.22
N ARG A 174 3.56 33.10 -3.31
CA ARG A 174 4.37 33.92 -4.21
C ARG A 174 4.26 33.29 -5.58
N THR A 175 3.22 33.67 -6.31
CA THR A 175 3.29 33.74 -7.78
C THR A 175 4.39 34.74 -8.10
N SER A 176 5.50 34.28 -8.67
CA SER A 176 6.43 35.17 -9.35
C SER A 176 5.74 35.61 -10.64
N THR A 177 5.24 36.84 -10.66
CA THR A 177 4.97 37.56 -11.90
C THR A 177 6.31 38.08 -12.40
N GLU A 178 6.80 37.57 -13.53
CA GLU A 178 7.95 38.14 -14.24
C GLU A 178 7.49 39.38 -15.04
N PRO A 179 8.32 40.44 -15.13
CA PRO A 179 8.09 41.58 -16.03
C PRO A 179 8.47 41.27 -17.49
#